data_AF-A0A239KF32-F1
#
_entry.id   AF-A0A239KF32-F1
#
_cell.length_a   1.000
_cell.length_b   1.000
_cell.length_c   1.000
_cell.angle_alpha   90.00
_cell.angle_beta   90.00
_cell.angle_gamma   90.00
#
_symmetry.space_group_name_H-M   'P 1'
#
loop_
_entity.id
_entity.type
_entity.pdbx_description
1 polymer ?
#
loop_
_entity_poly.entity_id
_entity_poly.type
_entity_poly.pdbx_seq_one_letter_code
_entity_poly.pdbx_strand_id
1 'polypeptide(L)'
;MIIAVLPRPAPITVDTLLDSALAEERDRDRTYAIIDLAPHLDSGQLDRVWEFALEMSDERSREILIDKLAPRLDARHLAAFTELAATRTDLLIALTPRLSRQRQAELIERLLAEAEAGQRGVGCLTPLRSLLSADQAGRIGRLLLADDDPERAIQALRPWIPVLPAEVRSAALTLLRTATPDDWTMARVLENEWVAHLSPDEARQLLPMVTAFSRNARAEVLPALTAVLPEAAPLALDALRHGRGTGRGIPALARALSPADRSELLAVLASPPAEDLPRLRE
;
A
#
# COMPACT_ATOMS: atom_id res chain seq x y z
N MET A 1 43.06 -45.65 39.74
CA MET A 1 42.23 -45.27 38.60
C MET A 1 41.72 -43.86 38.86
N ILE A 2 42.37 -42.85 38.29
CA ILE A 2 41.94 -41.44 38.43
C ILE A 2 40.86 -41.23 37.38
N ILE A 3 39.61 -41.08 37.81
CA ILE A 3 38.53 -40.67 36.91
C ILE A 3 38.69 -39.16 36.71
N ALA A 4 39.20 -38.76 35.56
CA ALA A 4 39.16 -37.37 35.12
C ALA A 4 37.68 -37.00 34.92
N VAL A 5 37.13 -36.25 35.87
CA VAL A 5 35.82 -35.60 35.70
C VAL A 5 36.03 -34.47 34.70
N LEU A 6 35.67 -34.73 33.44
CA LEU A 6 35.57 -33.67 32.43
C LEU A 6 34.59 -32.60 32.95
N PRO A 7 34.91 -31.30 32.83
CA PRO A 7 33.97 -30.25 33.21
C PRO A 7 32.69 -30.44 32.39
N ARG A 8 31.53 -30.44 33.07
CA ARG A 8 30.23 -30.42 32.39
C ARG A 8 30.22 -29.22 31.45
N PRO A 9 29.83 -29.38 30.16
CA PRO A 9 29.59 -28.23 29.31
C PRO A 9 28.54 -27.36 29.99
N ALA A 10 28.85 -26.06 30.15
CA ALA A 10 27.92 -25.11 30.72
C ALA A 10 26.61 -25.15 29.90
N PRO A 11 25.44 -25.12 30.55
CA PRO A 11 24.18 -25.11 29.82
C PRO A 11 24.12 -23.89 28.91
N ILE A 12 23.75 -24.10 27.64
CA ILE A 12 23.46 -23.01 26.70
C ILE A 12 22.16 -22.37 27.17
N THR A 13 22.24 -21.10 27.53
CA THR A 13 21.13 -20.25 28.00
C THR A 13 20.87 -19.12 27.01
N VAL A 14 19.70 -18.50 27.08
CA VAL A 14 19.39 -17.31 26.27
C VAL A 14 20.41 -16.19 26.53
N ASP A 15 20.87 -16.01 27.76
CA ASP A 15 21.94 -15.04 28.09
C ASP A 15 23.23 -15.35 27.34
N THR A 16 23.70 -16.60 27.35
CA THR A 16 24.92 -16.96 26.61
C THR A 16 24.78 -16.79 25.11
N LEU A 17 23.58 -17.04 24.55
CA LEU A 17 23.31 -16.81 23.13
C LEU A 17 23.24 -15.32 22.81
N LEU A 18 22.65 -14.51 23.69
CA LEU A 18 22.58 -13.07 23.53
C LEU A 18 23.96 -12.42 23.64
N ASP A 19 24.79 -12.85 24.60
CA ASP A 19 26.19 -12.40 24.71
C ASP A 19 26.96 -12.73 23.43
N SER A 20 26.79 -13.95 22.90
CA SER A 20 27.42 -14.36 21.64
C SER A 20 26.93 -13.50 20.47
N ALA A 21 25.63 -13.28 20.39
CA ALA A 21 25.04 -12.46 19.34
C ALA A 21 25.55 -11.03 19.39
N LEU A 22 25.59 -10.39 20.58
CA LEU A 22 26.12 -9.03 20.76
C LEU A 22 27.62 -8.91 20.44
N ALA A 23 28.39 -9.98 20.65
CA ALA A 23 29.82 -10.01 20.38
C ALA A 23 30.19 -10.22 18.91
N GLU A 24 29.23 -10.58 18.04
CA GLU A 24 29.47 -10.79 16.60
C GLU A 24 30.14 -9.58 15.95
N GLU A 25 31.22 -9.73 15.19
CA GLU A 25 31.98 -8.59 14.66
C GLU A 25 31.26 -7.86 13.53
N ARG A 26 30.48 -8.59 12.73
CA ARG A 26 29.77 -8.01 11.58
C ARG A 26 28.39 -7.53 12.04
N ASP A 27 28.13 -6.23 11.90
CA ASP A 27 26.85 -5.61 12.29
C ASP A 27 25.64 -6.32 11.66
N ARG A 28 25.78 -6.80 10.42
CA ARG A 28 24.73 -7.57 9.75
C ARG A 28 24.47 -8.91 10.45
N ASP A 29 25.51 -9.70 10.69
CA ASP A 29 25.40 -11.04 11.31
C ASP A 29 24.89 -10.90 12.76
N ARG A 30 25.44 -9.92 13.49
CA ARG A 30 24.98 -9.49 14.82
C ARG A 30 23.48 -9.17 14.85
N THR A 31 23.02 -8.36 13.89
CA THR A 31 21.60 -7.95 13.80
C THR A 31 20.69 -9.15 13.59
N TYR A 32 21.00 -10.03 12.65
CA TYR A 32 20.17 -11.22 12.40
C TYR A 32 20.18 -12.19 13.58
N ALA A 33 21.33 -12.40 14.23
CA ALA A 33 21.41 -13.23 15.42
C ALA A 33 20.52 -12.70 16.56
N ILE A 34 20.52 -11.37 16.80
CA ILE A 34 19.65 -10.76 17.81
C ILE A 34 18.17 -10.88 17.42
N ILE A 35 17.82 -10.67 16.14
CA ILE A 35 16.44 -10.80 15.64
C ILE A 35 15.90 -12.22 15.86
N ASP A 36 16.72 -13.23 15.57
CA ASP A 36 16.34 -14.63 15.74
C ASP A 36 16.15 -15.00 17.22
N LEU A 37 16.92 -14.37 18.12
CA LEU A 37 16.77 -14.55 19.57
C LEU A 37 15.61 -13.77 20.17
N ALA A 38 15.17 -12.69 19.52
CA ALA A 38 14.19 -11.77 20.06
C ALA A 38 12.88 -12.43 20.59
N PRO A 39 12.33 -13.53 20.03
CA PRO A 39 11.17 -14.23 20.60
C PRO A 39 11.38 -14.86 21.98
N HIS A 40 12.63 -15.02 22.40
CA HIS A 40 13.01 -15.71 23.62
C HIS A 40 13.55 -14.76 24.70
N LEU A 41 13.63 -13.46 24.40
CA LEU A 41 14.18 -12.47 25.32
C LEU A 41 13.15 -12.06 26.37
N ASP A 42 13.58 -11.99 27.62
CA ASP A 42 12.85 -11.34 28.70
C ASP A 42 13.00 -9.80 28.65
N SER A 43 12.34 -9.10 29.57
CA SER A 43 12.37 -7.62 29.60
C SER A 43 13.78 -7.06 29.83
N GLY A 44 14.60 -7.67 30.68
CA GLY A 44 15.95 -7.17 30.96
C GLY A 44 16.90 -7.40 29.78
N GLN A 45 16.75 -8.52 29.09
CA GLN A 45 17.47 -8.82 27.87
C GLN A 45 17.06 -7.89 26.72
N LEU A 46 15.77 -7.56 26.60
CA LEU A 46 15.27 -6.57 25.65
C LEU A 46 15.82 -5.17 25.92
N ASP A 47 15.89 -4.74 27.19
CA ASP A 47 16.49 -3.45 27.58
C ASP A 47 17.95 -3.37 27.10
N ARG A 48 18.74 -4.44 27.31
CA ARG A 48 20.13 -4.51 26.88
C ARG A 48 20.30 -4.48 25.35
N VAL A 49 19.45 -5.22 24.63
CA VAL A 49 19.43 -5.18 23.16
C VAL A 49 19.04 -3.80 22.64
N TRP A 50 18.12 -3.14 23.33
CA TRP A 50 17.68 -1.79 22.97
C TRP A 50 18.79 -0.76 23.12
N GLU A 51 19.47 -0.74 24.27
CA GLU A 51 20.63 0.13 24.50
C GLU A 51 21.70 -0.10 23.43
N PHE A 52 21.99 -1.37 23.13
CA PHE A 52 22.90 -1.73 22.04
C PHE A 52 22.45 -1.15 20.70
N ALA A 53 21.18 -1.33 20.33
CA ALA A 53 20.63 -0.82 19.07
C ALA A 53 20.80 0.71 18.95
N LEU A 54 20.67 1.46 20.06
CA LEU A 54 20.87 2.90 20.07
C LEU A 54 22.33 3.31 19.81
N GLU A 55 23.29 2.50 20.24
CA GLU A 55 24.73 2.76 20.10
C GLU A 55 25.32 2.28 18.76
N MET A 56 24.63 1.38 18.05
CA MET A 56 25.09 0.79 16.77
C MET A 56 25.46 1.83 15.71
N SER A 57 26.73 1.99 15.35
CA SER A 57 27.15 2.98 14.33
C SER A 57 26.50 2.80 12.96
N ASP A 58 26.31 1.57 12.50
CA ASP A 58 25.67 1.28 11.20
C ASP A 58 24.16 1.58 11.23
N GLU A 59 23.75 2.61 10.50
CA GLU A 59 22.37 3.10 10.50
C GLU A 59 21.40 2.08 9.92
N ARG A 60 21.78 1.36 8.86
CA ARG A 60 20.91 0.39 8.20
C ARG A 60 20.64 -0.84 9.07
N SER A 61 21.67 -1.37 9.72
CA SER A 61 21.53 -2.51 10.63
C SER A 61 20.74 -2.11 11.88
N ARG A 62 20.99 -0.90 12.41
CA ARG A 62 20.20 -0.31 13.50
C ARG A 62 18.71 -0.22 13.14
N GLU A 63 18.38 0.30 11.96
CA GLU A 63 17.01 0.40 11.46
C GLU A 63 16.30 -0.95 11.39
N ILE A 64 16.97 -1.94 10.78
CA ILE A 64 16.44 -3.30 10.67
C ILE A 64 16.20 -3.90 12.06
N LEU A 65 17.15 -3.72 12.97
CA LEU A 65 17.04 -4.26 14.33
C LEU A 65 15.85 -3.64 15.08
N ILE A 66 15.72 -2.31 15.05
CA ILE A 66 14.63 -1.60 15.74
C ILE A 66 13.27 -1.97 15.15
N ASP A 67 13.13 -2.04 13.83
CA ASP A 67 11.88 -2.48 13.17
C ASP A 67 11.45 -3.87 13.65
N LYS A 68 12.39 -4.81 13.75
CA LYS A 68 12.12 -6.18 14.20
C LYS A 68 11.89 -6.33 15.70
N LEU A 69 12.46 -5.43 16.50
CA LEU A 69 12.20 -5.38 17.93
C LEU A 69 10.91 -4.65 18.27
N ALA A 70 10.43 -3.76 17.40
CA ALA A 70 9.21 -2.97 17.59
C ALA A 70 8.00 -3.77 18.13
N PRO A 71 7.73 -5.00 17.64
CA PRO A 71 6.78 -5.94 18.24
C PRO A 71 6.79 -6.09 19.76
N ARG A 72 7.97 -5.96 20.38
CA ARG A 72 8.26 -6.31 21.78
C ARG A 72 8.61 -5.11 22.66
N LEU A 73 8.70 -3.90 22.10
CA LEU A 73 9.03 -2.70 22.85
C LEU A 73 7.87 -2.27 23.75
N ASP A 74 8.19 -1.92 25.00
CA ASP A 74 7.24 -1.31 25.94
C ASP A 74 7.13 0.22 25.75
N ALA A 75 6.24 0.86 26.50
CA ALA A 75 6.02 2.31 26.43
C ALA A 75 7.27 3.14 26.80
N ARG A 76 8.15 2.60 27.66
CA ARG A 76 9.40 3.25 28.07
C ARG A 76 10.37 3.31 26.89
N HIS A 77 10.54 2.20 26.18
CA HIS A 77 11.42 2.11 25.01
C HIS A 77 10.94 3.05 23.91
N LEU A 78 9.64 3.06 23.64
CA LEU A 78 9.04 3.96 22.65
C LEU A 78 9.23 5.43 23.05
N ALA A 79 9.14 5.77 24.34
CA ALA A 79 9.36 7.13 24.81
C ALA A 79 10.81 7.60 24.67
N ALA A 80 11.77 6.77 25.10
CA ALA A 80 13.20 7.06 24.93
C ALA A 80 13.58 7.17 23.44
N PHE A 81 12.98 6.33 22.59
CA PHE A 81 13.25 6.38 21.16
C PHE A 81 12.78 7.66 20.50
N THR A 82 11.58 8.13 20.84
CA THR A 82 11.00 9.32 20.17
C THR A 82 11.84 10.57 20.37
N GLU A 83 12.46 10.71 21.54
CA GLU A 83 13.37 11.82 21.85
C GLU A 83 14.65 11.75 21.01
N LEU A 84 15.24 10.56 20.86
CA LEU A 84 16.46 10.34 20.08
C LEU A 84 16.21 10.44 18.57
N ALA A 85 15.10 9.89 18.11
CA ALA A 85 14.76 9.78 16.70
C ALA A 85 14.10 11.05 16.14
N ALA A 86 13.92 12.11 16.93
CA ALA A 86 13.54 13.43 16.43
C ALA A 86 14.49 13.94 15.32
N THR A 87 15.74 13.45 15.30
CA THR A 87 16.75 13.71 14.27
C THR A 87 16.77 12.67 13.14
N ARG A 88 16.04 11.55 13.28
CA ARG A 88 16.07 10.37 12.37
C ARG A 88 14.67 9.93 12.01
N THR A 89 14.09 10.63 11.04
CA THR A 89 12.66 10.55 10.76
C THR A 89 12.18 9.22 10.17
N ASP A 90 13.01 8.50 9.41
CA ASP A 90 12.61 7.24 8.76
C ASP A 90 12.33 6.12 9.78
N LEU A 91 13.13 6.09 10.85
CA LEU A 91 12.91 5.25 12.02
C LEU A 91 11.62 5.58 12.78
N LEU A 92 11.31 6.86 12.92
CA LEU A 92 10.05 7.29 13.54
C LEU A 92 8.84 6.86 12.71
N ILE A 93 8.94 6.92 11.38
CA ILE A 93 7.89 6.45 10.47
C ILE A 93 7.60 4.96 10.73
N ALA A 94 8.62 4.11 10.83
CA ALA A 94 8.45 2.68 11.10
C ALA A 94 7.72 2.39 12.43
N LEU A 95 8.03 3.16 13.48
CA LEU A 95 7.43 2.96 14.81
C LEU A 95 6.10 3.69 15.01
N THR A 96 5.70 4.58 14.10
CA THR A 96 4.50 5.43 14.24
C THR A 96 3.25 4.64 14.66
N PRO A 97 2.92 3.47 14.05
CA PRO A 97 1.72 2.73 14.42
C PRO A 97 1.65 2.29 15.89
N ARG A 98 2.77 2.32 16.62
CA ARG A 98 2.87 1.92 18.03
C ARG A 98 2.91 3.09 19.01
N LEU A 99 3.06 4.30 18.52
CA LEU A 99 3.05 5.49 19.36
C LEU A 99 1.63 5.79 19.88
N SER A 100 1.51 6.58 20.94
CA SER A 100 0.23 7.09 21.40
C SER A 100 -0.46 7.90 20.28
N ARG A 101 -1.80 7.97 20.28
CA ARG A 101 -2.56 8.73 19.28
C ARG A 101 -2.11 10.19 19.14
N GLN A 102 -1.78 10.82 20.27
CA GLN A 102 -1.26 12.18 20.28
C GLN A 102 0.08 12.28 19.52
N ARG A 103 1.04 11.40 19.82
CA ARG A 103 2.35 11.39 19.16
C ARG A 103 2.28 10.99 17.69
N GLN A 104 1.36 10.10 17.33
CA GLN A 104 1.06 9.78 15.93
C GLN A 104 0.64 11.05 15.17
N ALA A 105 -0.31 11.81 15.73
CA ALA A 105 -0.79 13.05 15.12
C ALA A 105 0.33 14.09 15.00
N GLU A 106 1.10 14.32 16.07
CA GLU A 106 2.24 15.26 16.06
C GLU A 106 3.28 14.91 14.99
N LEU A 107 3.64 13.63 14.86
CA LEU A 107 4.60 13.18 13.87
C LEU A 107 4.07 13.31 12.44
N ILE A 108 2.82 12.89 12.19
CA ILE A 108 2.19 12.99 10.87
C ILE A 108 2.09 14.46 10.45
N GLU A 109 1.68 15.36 11.34
CA GLU A 109 1.60 16.79 11.03
C GLU A 109 2.98 17.39 10.74
N ARG A 110 4.02 17.01 11.50
CA ARG A 110 5.39 17.46 11.20
C ARG A 110 5.86 17.00 9.83
N LEU A 111 5.68 15.71 9.51
CA LEU A 111 6.04 15.14 8.21
C LEU A 111 5.28 15.80 7.05
N LEU A 112 4.01 16.08 7.25
CA LEU A 112 3.17 16.76 6.27
C LEU A 112 3.63 18.21 6.06
N ALA A 113 3.95 18.93 7.13
CA ALA A 113 4.50 20.29 7.04
C ALA A 113 5.85 20.33 6.32
N GLU A 114 6.74 19.36 6.58
CA GLU A 114 8.01 19.21 5.85
C GLU A 114 7.77 18.93 4.35
N ALA A 115 6.77 18.13 4.03
CA ALA A 115 6.40 17.83 2.64
C ALA A 115 5.81 19.06 1.93
N GLU A 116 4.93 19.81 2.60
CA GLU A 116 4.37 21.07 2.10
C GLU A 116 5.45 22.14 1.88
N ALA A 117 6.47 22.16 2.74
CA ALA A 117 7.63 23.04 2.60
C ALA A 117 8.63 22.59 1.52
N GLY A 118 8.39 21.44 0.86
CA GLY A 118 9.29 20.86 -0.14
C GLY A 118 10.60 20.32 0.43
N GLN A 119 10.71 20.20 1.76
CA GLN A 119 11.91 19.69 2.45
C GLN A 119 11.97 18.16 2.39
N ARG A 120 10.82 17.51 2.15
CA ARG A 120 10.69 16.05 2.10
C ARG A 120 9.64 15.63 1.06
N GLY A 121 9.83 14.47 0.45
CA GLY A 121 8.84 13.91 -0.47
C GLY A 121 7.65 13.28 0.28
N VAL A 122 6.45 13.42 -0.27
CA VAL A 122 5.21 12.79 0.23
C VAL A 122 5.33 11.27 0.39
N GLY A 123 6.23 10.63 -0.37
CA GLY A 123 6.46 9.18 -0.30
C GLY A 123 6.74 8.64 1.11
N CYS A 124 7.35 9.44 1.99
CA CYS A 124 7.63 9.07 3.38
C CYS A 124 6.36 8.81 4.22
N LEU A 125 5.23 9.38 3.84
CA LEU A 125 3.95 9.20 4.53
C LEU A 125 3.21 7.93 4.06
N THR A 126 3.65 7.30 2.98
CA THR A 126 2.98 6.10 2.40
C THR A 126 2.81 4.96 3.42
N PRO A 127 3.81 4.63 4.27
CA PRO A 127 3.64 3.62 5.32
C PRO A 127 2.60 4.00 6.38
N LEU A 128 2.30 5.29 6.53
CA LEU A 128 1.40 5.85 7.54
C LEU A 128 -0.03 6.06 7.02
N ARG A 129 -0.30 5.67 5.77
CA ARG A 129 -1.58 5.90 5.07
C ARG A 129 -2.82 5.47 5.87
N SER A 130 -2.75 4.36 6.61
CA SER A 130 -3.86 3.86 7.42
C SER A 130 -4.12 4.66 8.71
N LEU A 131 -3.21 5.58 9.06
CA LEU A 131 -3.28 6.42 10.27
C LEU A 131 -3.73 7.85 9.97
N LEU A 132 -3.82 8.23 8.69
CA LEU A 132 -4.16 9.59 8.28
C LEU A 132 -5.64 9.91 8.50
N SER A 133 -5.91 11.16 8.86
CA SER A 133 -7.24 11.74 8.76
C SER A 133 -7.59 12.03 7.28
N ALA A 134 -8.88 12.19 6.99
CA ALA A 134 -9.34 12.58 5.65
C ALA A 134 -8.76 13.94 5.21
N ASP A 135 -8.60 14.88 6.14
CA ASP A 135 -7.98 16.19 5.87
C ASP A 135 -6.50 16.04 5.48
N GLN A 136 -5.75 15.25 6.24
CA GLN A 136 -4.34 14.97 5.95
C GLN A 136 -4.16 14.28 4.59
N ALA A 137 -4.98 13.27 4.30
CA ALA A 137 -4.99 12.63 2.99
C ALA A 137 -5.35 13.62 1.86
N GLY A 138 -6.28 14.54 2.13
CA GLY A 138 -6.65 15.60 1.19
C GLY A 138 -5.53 16.61 0.92
N ARG A 139 -4.76 16.99 1.94
CA ARG A 139 -3.55 17.83 1.79
C ARG A 139 -2.49 17.12 0.96
N ILE A 140 -2.19 15.85 1.27
CA ILE A 140 -1.27 15.01 0.50
C ILE A 140 -1.67 14.96 -0.98
N GLY A 141 -2.93 14.65 -1.27
CA GLY A 141 -3.35 14.53 -2.65
C GLY A 141 -3.31 15.85 -3.42
N ARG A 142 -3.57 16.99 -2.76
CA ARG A 142 -3.41 18.32 -3.38
C ARG A 142 -1.95 18.64 -3.71
N LEU A 143 -1.00 18.27 -2.84
CA LEU A 143 0.42 18.42 -3.13
C LEU A 143 0.84 17.60 -4.36
N LEU A 144 0.37 16.36 -4.44
CA LEU A 144 0.68 15.48 -5.58
C LEU A 144 0.04 15.98 -6.89
N LEU A 145 -1.15 16.56 -6.82
CA LEU A 145 -1.83 17.17 -7.98
C LEU A 145 -1.20 18.47 -8.46
N ALA A 146 -0.40 19.14 -7.62
CA ALA A 146 0.30 20.37 -7.98
C ALA A 146 1.59 20.12 -8.77
N ASP A 147 1.95 18.85 -9.02
CA ASP A 147 3.09 18.51 -9.86
C ASP A 147 2.85 18.94 -11.32
N ASP A 148 3.82 19.63 -11.90
CA ASP A 148 3.73 20.16 -13.28
C ASP A 148 3.65 19.04 -14.34
N ASP A 149 4.11 17.83 -14.00
CA ASP A 149 4.03 16.66 -14.86
C ASP A 149 2.76 15.84 -14.51
N PRO A 150 1.74 15.86 -15.39
CA PRO A 150 0.46 15.21 -15.12
C PRO A 150 0.57 13.69 -15.07
N GLU A 151 1.51 13.08 -15.81
CA GLU A 151 1.73 11.63 -15.75
C GLU A 151 2.39 11.26 -14.42
N ARG A 152 3.41 12.02 -14.01
CA ARG A 152 4.09 11.81 -12.72
C ARG A 152 3.15 12.01 -11.54
N ALA A 153 2.29 13.03 -11.59
CA ALA A 153 1.25 13.28 -10.59
C ALA A 153 0.33 12.07 -10.42
N ILE A 154 -0.19 11.55 -11.54
CA ILE A 154 -1.07 10.38 -11.52
C ILE A 154 -0.36 9.16 -10.95
N GLN A 155 0.88 8.88 -11.36
CA GLN A 155 1.64 7.75 -10.83
C GLN A 155 1.87 7.87 -9.32
N ALA A 156 2.16 9.08 -8.84
CA ALA A 156 2.35 9.34 -7.41
C ALA A 156 1.05 9.22 -6.60
N LEU A 157 -0.12 9.47 -7.21
CA LEU A 157 -1.43 9.37 -6.56
C LEU A 157 -1.95 7.93 -6.41
N ARG A 158 -1.51 6.99 -7.25
CA ARG A 158 -1.94 5.57 -7.23
C ARG A 158 -1.94 4.93 -5.82
N PRO A 159 -0.87 5.01 -5.02
CA PRO A 159 -0.88 4.47 -3.66
C PRO A 159 -1.83 5.20 -2.70
N TRP A 160 -2.33 6.38 -3.05
CA TRP A 160 -3.18 7.18 -2.17
C TRP A 160 -4.68 7.05 -2.48
N ILE A 161 -5.07 6.65 -3.70
CA ILE A 161 -6.47 6.53 -4.14
C ILE A 161 -7.42 5.94 -3.08
N PRO A 162 -7.09 4.85 -2.36
CA PRO A 162 -8.00 4.24 -1.40
C PRO A 162 -8.37 5.12 -0.20
N VAL A 163 -7.55 6.12 0.12
CA VAL A 163 -7.74 7.00 1.30
C VAL A 163 -8.01 8.46 0.95
N LEU A 164 -7.94 8.82 -0.33
CA LEU A 164 -8.16 10.20 -0.76
C LEU A 164 -9.63 10.60 -0.61
N PRO A 165 -9.92 11.84 -0.17
CA PRO A 165 -11.25 12.42 -0.24
C PRO A 165 -11.80 12.48 -1.67
N ALA A 166 -13.12 12.48 -1.82
CA ALA A 166 -13.80 12.46 -3.12
C ALA A 166 -13.47 13.69 -3.98
N GLU A 167 -13.27 14.84 -3.36
CA GLU A 167 -12.91 16.08 -4.05
C GLU A 167 -11.56 15.95 -4.76
N VAL A 168 -10.58 15.35 -4.05
CA VAL A 168 -9.23 15.13 -4.58
C VAL A 168 -9.23 14.04 -5.64
N ARG A 169 -9.97 12.93 -5.42
CA ARG A 169 -10.13 11.90 -6.44
C ARG A 169 -10.78 12.44 -7.71
N SER A 170 -11.79 13.29 -7.59
CA SER A 170 -12.44 13.93 -8.75
C SER A 170 -11.47 14.81 -9.55
N ALA A 171 -10.63 15.59 -8.86
CA ALA A 171 -9.57 16.37 -9.50
C ALA A 171 -8.53 15.46 -10.18
N ALA A 172 -8.15 14.37 -9.53
CA ALA A 172 -7.22 13.39 -10.06
C ALA A 172 -7.79 12.64 -11.28
N LEU A 173 -9.09 12.32 -11.32
CA LEU A 173 -9.76 11.78 -12.51
C LEU A 173 -9.72 12.77 -13.68
N THR A 174 -9.87 14.06 -13.39
CA THR A 174 -9.76 15.12 -14.41
C THR A 174 -8.34 15.18 -14.98
N LEU A 175 -7.32 15.08 -14.13
CA LEU A 175 -5.91 15.04 -14.56
C LEU A 175 -5.58 13.76 -15.34
N LEU A 176 -6.14 12.62 -14.96
CA LEU A 176 -5.95 11.35 -15.67
C LEU A 176 -6.39 11.46 -17.13
N ARG A 177 -7.46 12.22 -17.40
CA ARG A 177 -7.95 12.47 -18.77
C ARG A 177 -6.98 13.25 -19.62
N THR A 178 -6.21 14.15 -19.02
CA THR A 178 -5.22 14.97 -19.74
C THR A 178 -3.89 14.26 -19.86
N ALA A 179 -3.54 13.43 -18.87
CA ALA A 179 -2.27 12.72 -18.80
C ALA A 179 -2.21 11.49 -19.72
N THR A 180 -3.34 10.82 -19.96
CA THR A 180 -3.34 9.53 -20.66
C THR A 180 -3.73 9.73 -22.13
N PRO A 181 -2.84 9.46 -23.10
CA PRO A 181 -3.11 9.71 -24.51
C PRO A 181 -4.04 8.66 -25.16
N ASP A 182 -4.20 7.49 -24.54
CA ASP A 182 -5.01 6.40 -25.09
C ASP A 182 -6.06 5.85 -24.10
N ASP A 183 -7.26 5.61 -24.62
CA ASP A 183 -8.41 5.13 -23.86
C ASP A 183 -8.18 3.75 -23.21
N TRP A 184 -7.30 2.92 -23.78
CA TRP A 184 -7.05 1.57 -23.25
C TRP A 184 -6.21 1.59 -21.99
N THR A 185 -5.12 2.37 -21.97
CA THR A 185 -4.31 2.60 -20.77
C THR A 185 -5.17 3.24 -19.68
N MET A 186 -5.99 4.23 -20.04
CA MET A 186 -6.90 4.87 -19.10
C MET A 186 -7.91 3.88 -18.53
N ALA A 187 -8.50 3.04 -19.38
CA ALA A 187 -9.44 2.00 -18.97
C ALA A 187 -8.84 1.04 -17.95
N ARG A 188 -7.59 0.60 -18.16
CA ARG A 188 -6.90 -0.29 -17.22
C ARG A 188 -6.63 0.38 -15.88
N VAL A 189 -6.21 1.65 -15.87
CA VAL A 189 -5.99 2.38 -14.60
C VAL A 189 -7.31 2.48 -13.84
N LEU A 190 -8.40 2.86 -14.51
CA LEU A 190 -9.71 2.99 -13.89
C LEU A 190 -10.19 1.67 -13.30
N GLU A 191 -10.17 0.59 -14.08
CA GLU A 191 -10.62 -0.74 -13.67
C GLU A 191 -9.81 -1.29 -12.50
N ASN A 192 -8.49 -1.16 -12.53
CA ASN A 192 -7.61 -1.82 -11.57
C ASN A 192 -7.49 -1.09 -10.24
N GLU A 193 -7.64 0.23 -10.22
CA GLU A 193 -7.21 1.02 -9.07
C GLU A 193 -8.24 2.03 -8.58
N TRP A 194 -9.16 2.48 -9.44
CA TRP A 194 -10.05 3.59 -9.08
C TRP A 194 -11.46 3.11 -8.78
N VAL A 195 -12.03 2.27 -9.64
CA VAL A 195 -13.45 1.88 -9.57
C VAL A 195 -13.85 1.37 -8.18
N ALA A 196 -12.99 0.60 -7.51
CA ALA A 196 -13.27 0.07 -6.17
C ALA A 196 -13.41 1.14 -5.07
N HIS A 197 -12.98 2.37 -5.33
CA HIS A 197 -12.91 3.47 -4.37
C HIS A 197 -13.77 4.67 -4.75
N LEU A 198 -14.48 4.62 -5.88
CA LEU A 198 -15.36 5.70 -6.32
C LEU A 198 -16.67 5.70 -5.52
N SER A 199 -17.17 6.90 -5.28
CA SER A 199 -18.58 7.11 -4.92
C SER A 199 -19.48 6.97 -6.16
N PRO A 200 -20.80 6.74 -5.97
CA PRO A 200 -21.76 6.73 -7.08
C PRO A 200 -21.76 8.03 -7.89
N ASP A 201 -21.54 9.19 -7.24
CA ASP A 201 -21.50 10.49 -7.92
C ASP A 201 -20.27 10.61 -8.82
N GLU A 202 -19.08 10.21 -8.32
CA GLU A 202 -17.85 10.14 -9.11
C GLU A 202 -18.00 9.16 -10.29
N ALA A 203 -18.58 7.98 -10.05
CA ALA A 203 -18.83 7.00 -11.10
C ALA A 203 -19.76 7.53 -12.21
N ARG A 204 -20.81 8.29 -11.85
CA ARG A 204 -21.71 8.93 -12.83
C ARG A 204 -21.00 10.00 -13.63
N GLN A 205 -20.10 10.78 -13.03
CA GLN A 205 -19.30 11.78 -13.75
C GLN A 205 -18.35 11.15 -14.77
N LEU A 206 -17.90 9.92 -14.53
CA LEU A 206 -17.03 9.19 -15.47
C LEU A 206 -17.79 8.56 -16.64
N LEU A 207 -19.08 8.28 -16.51
CA LEU A 207 -19.85 7.57 -17.53
C LEU A 207 -19.73 8.18 -18.93
N PRO A 208 -19.94 9.50 -19.16
CA PRO A 208 -19.86 10.08 -20.51
C PRO A 208 -18.50 9.85 -21.17
N MET A 209 -17.43 9.96 -20.38
CA MET A 209 -16.07 9.72 -20.86
C MET A 209 -15.86 8.24 -21.19
N VAL A 210 -16.21 7.32 -20.28
CA VAL A 210 -16.04 5.89 -20.51
C VAL A 210 -16.88 5.45 -21.71
N THR A 211 -18.08 5.98 -21.93
CA THR A 211 -18.90 5.65 -23.10
C THR A 211 -18.30 6.09 -24.44
N ALA A 212 -17.42 7.09 -24.43
CA ALA A 212 -16.70 7.56 -25.61
C ALA A 212 -15.46 6.71 -25.94
N PHE A 213 -15.03 5.83 -25.02
CA PHE A 213 -13.88 4.97 -25.25
C PHE A 213 -14.06 4.01 -26.43
N SER A 214 -12.94 3.51 -26.95
CA SER A 214 -12.93 2.39 -27.90
C SER A 214 -13.71 1.17 -27.37
N ARG A 215 -14.23 0.33 -28.28
CA ARG A 215 -15.05 -0.86 -27.93
C ARG A 215 -14.43 -1.75 -26.85
N ASN A 216 -13.12 -2.00 -26.92
CA ASN A 216 -12.41 -2.83 -25.94
C ASN A 216 -12.23 -2.11 -24.61
N ALA A 217 -11.84 -0.83 -24.63
CA ALA A 217 -11.68 -0.03 -23.41
C ALA A 217 -13.02 0.13 -22.65
N ARG A 218 -14.14 0.24 -23.37
CA ARG A 218 -15.49 0.20 -22.76
C ARG A 218 -15.79 -1.12 -22.08
N ALA A 219 -15.49 -2.23 -22.77
CA ALA A 219 -15.67 -3.59 -22.25
C ALA A 219 -14.78 -3.88 -21.02
N GLU A 220 -13.68 -3.16 -20.85
CA GLU A 220 -12.84 -3.23 -19.66
C GLU A 220 -13.49 -2.56 -18.43
N VAL A 221 -13.90 -1.29 -18.58
CA VAL A 221 -14.30 -0.45 -17.44
C VAL A 221 -15.77 -0.59 -17.06
N LEU A 222 -16.68 -0.63 -18.03
CA LEU A 222 -18.12 -0.58 -17.76
C LEU A 222 -18.60 -1.75 -16.89
N PRO A 223 -18.15 -3.01 -17.10
CA PRO A 223 -18.51 -4.10 -16.19
C PRO A 223 -18.04 -3.85 -14.76
N ALA A 224 -16.83 -3.31 -14.57
CA ALA A 224 -16.31 -2.99 -13.24
C ALA A 224 -17.13 -1.87 -12.57
N LEU A 225 -17.50 -0.82 -13.33
CA LEU A 225 -18.28 0.31 -12.82
C LEU A 225 -19.63 -0.11 -12.24
N THR A 226 -20.23 -1.22 -12.70
CA THR A 226 -21.48 -1.73 -12.14
C THR A 226 -21.41 -2.12 -10.66
N ALA A 227 -20.19 -2.32 -10.12
CA ALA A 227 -20.00 -2.55 -8.69
C ALA A 227 -20.42 -1.34 -7.84
N VAL A 228 -20.28 -0.13 -8.39
CA VAL A 228 -20.59 1.15 -7.73
C VAL A 228 -21.86 1.77 -8.32
N LEU A 229 -22.14 1.49 -9.59
CA LEU A 229 -23.21 2.10 -10.36
C LEU A 229 -24.03 1.05 -11.12
N PRO A 230 -24.94 0.32 -10.44
CA PRO A 230 -25.69 -0.77 -11.05
C PRO A 230 -26.49 -0.36 -12.29
N GLU A 231 -26.94 0.90 -12.39
CA GLU A 231 -27.64 1.42 -13.57
C GLU A 231 -26.78 1.45 -14.85
N ALA A 232 -25.45 1.29 -14.74
CA ALA A 232 -24.56 1.15 -15.90
C ALA A 232 -24.60 -0.25 -16.53
N ALA A 233 -25.32 -1.22 -15.93
CA ALA A 233 -25.33 -2.61 -16.38
C ALA A 233 -25.78 -2.82 -17.85
N PRO A 234 -26.79 -2.10 -18.38
CA PRO A 234 -27.15 -2.22 -19.80
C PRO A 234 -26.01 -1.77 -20.74
N LEU A 235 -25.31 -0.68 -20.38
CA LEU A 235 -24.16 -0.17 -21.15
C LEU A 235 -22.98 -1.14 -21.10
N ALA A 236 -22.74 -1.76 -19.95
CA ALA A 236 -21.71 -2.77 -19.78
C ALA A 236 -21.99 -4.03 -20.60
N LEU A 237 -23.25 -4.48 -20.64
CA LEU A 237 -23.67 -5.63 -21.44
C LEU A 237 -23.52 -5.34 -22.94
N ASP A 238 -23.91 -4.15 -23.40
CA ASP A 238 -23.70 -3.70 -24.78
C ASP A 238 -22.20 -3.63 -25.15
N ALA A 239 -21.37 -3.08 -24.26
CA ALA A 239 -19.93 -3.01 -24.49
C ALA A 239 -19.28 -4.40 -24.64
N LEU A 240 -19.71 -5.39 -23.85
CA LEU A 240 -19.22 -6.77 -23.94
C LEU A 240 -19.67 -7.49 -25.22
N ARG A 241 -20.78 -7.09 -25.86
CA ARG A 241 -21.18 -7.63 -27.17
C ARG A 241 -20.22 -7.24 -28.29
N HIS A 242 -19.64 -6.05 -28.17
CA HIS A 242 -18.91 -5.39 -29.25
C HIS A 242 -17.41 -5.26 -28.99
N GLY A 243 -16.94 -5.56 -27.79
CA GLY A 243 -15.55 -5.44 -27.39
C GLY A 243 -15.09 -6.60 -26.51
N ARG A 244 -13.77 -6.69 -26.32
CA ARG A 244 -13.16 -7.60 -25.35
C ARG A 244 -12.45 -6.83 -24.26
N GLY A 245 -12.78 -7.15 -23.01
CA GLY A 245 -12.02 -6.80 -21.82
C GLY A 245 -11.39 -8.03 -21.17
N THR A 246 -10.64 -7.82 -20.09
CA THR A 246 -9.99 -8.88 -19.29
C THR A 246 -10.97 -9.70 -18.47
N GLY A 247 -12.21 -9.22 -18.33
CA GLY A 247 -13.31 -9.91 -17.67
C GLY A 247 -13.35 -9.75 -16.15
N ARG A 248 -12.47 -8.95 -15.53
CA ARG A 248 -12.46 -8.81 -14.06
C ARG A 248 -13.72 -8.13 -13.52
N GLY A 249 -14.36 -7.27 -14.31
CA GLY A 249 -15.64 -6.64 -13.97
C GLY A 249 -16.88 -7.52 -14.16
N ILE A 250 -16.77 -8.68 -14.82
CA ILE A 250 -17.92 -9.56 -15.12
C ILE A 250 -18.68 -10.01 -13.84
N PRO A 251 -18.01 -10.39 -12.74
CA PRO A 251 -18.73 -10.76 -11.51
C PRO A 251 -19.51 -9.62 -10.87
N ALA A 252 -19.06 -8.37 -11.05
CA ALA A 252 -19.81 -7.19 -10.61
C ALA A 252 -21.05 -6.99 -11.49
N LEU A 253 -20.88 -7.06 -12.81
CA LEU A 253 -21.97 -6.96 -13.76
C LEU A 253 -23.04 -8.04 -13.52
N ALA A 254 -22.63 -9.30 -13.36
CA ALA A 254 -23.54 -10.40 -13.09
C ALA A 254 -24.39 -10.16 -11.83
N ARG A 255 -23.81 -9.55 -10.77
CA ARG A 255 -24.55 -9.20 -9.56
C ARG A 255 -25.55 -8.07 -9.78
N ALA A 256 -25.21 -7.08 -10.60
CA ALA A 256 -26.07 -5.93 -10.92
C ALA A 256 -27.23 -6.30 -11.87
N LEU A 257 -27.09 -7.34 -12.68
CA LEU A 257 -28.09 -7.76 -13.65
C LEU A 257 -29.26 -8.55 -13.05
N SER A 258 -30.42 -8.41 -13.68
CA SER A 258 -31.60 -9.25 -13.43
C SER A 258 -31.34 -10.71 -13.88
N PRO A 259 -32.11 -11.70 -13.39
CA PRO A 259 -31.95 -13.09 -13.82
C PRO A 259 -32.09 -13.31 -15.34
N ALA A 260 -32.94 -12.53 -16.01
CA ALA A 260 -33.10 -12.57 -17.46
C ALA A 260 -31.83 -12.09 -18.17
N ASP A 261 -31.29 -10.94 -17.76
CA ASP A 261 -30.12 -10.33 -18.37
C ASP A 261 -28.82 -11.11 -18.06
N ARG A 262 -28.77 -11.88 -16.98
CA ARG A 262 -27.66 -12.82 -16.72
C ARG A 262 -27.59 -13.93 -17.75
N SER A 263 -28.74 -14.42 -18.23
CA SER A 263 -28.78 -15.43 -19.29
C SER A 263 -28.24 -14.85 -20.60
N GLU A 264 -28.55 -13.59 -20.86
CA GLU A 264 -27.99 -12.84 -21.99
C GLU A 264 -26.48 -12.61 -21.85
N LEU A 265 -25.99 -12.23 -20.66
CA LEU A 265 -24.55 -12.14 -20.38
C LEU A 265 -23.83 -13.46 -20.68
N LEU A 266 -24.39 -14.60 -20.26
CA LEU A 266 -23.81 -15.91 -20.59
C LEU A 266 -23.77 -16.17 -22.10
N ALA A 267 -24.80 -15.78 -22.84
CA ALA A 267 -24.83 -15.92 -24.30
C ALA A 267 -23.76 -15.05 -24.98
N VAL A 268 -23.56 -13.82 -24.49
CA VAL A 268 -22.51 -12.90 -24.97
C VAL A 268 -21.12 -13.47 -24.71
N LEU A 269 -20.89 -14.01 -23.51
CA LEU A 269 -19.59 -14.62 -23.17
C LEU A 269 -19.32 -15.92 -23.96
N ALA A 270 -20.37 -16.66 -24.33
CA ALA A 270 -20.26 -17.87 -25.13
C ALA A 270 -20.07 -17.61 -26.64
N SER A 271 -20.39 -16.41 -27.14
CA SER A 271 -20.31 -16.02 -28.55
C SER A 271 -19.31 -14.88 -28.74
N PRO A 272 -18.00 -15.17 -28.91
CA PRO A 272 -17.02 -14.12 -29.11
C PRO A 272 -17.30 -13.32 -30.40
N PRO A 273 -16.91 -12.04 -30.47
CA PRO A 273 -17.19 -11.17 -31.61
C PRO A 273 -16.69 -11.78 -32.93
N ALA A 274 -17.50 -11.65 -33.99
CA ALA A 274 -17.40 -12.40 -35.24
C ALA A 274 -16.06 -12.30 -36.01
N GLU A 275 -15.20 -11.34 -35.67
CA GLU A 275 -13.89 -11.13 -36.33
C GLU A 275 -12.82 -12.20 -36.00
N ASP A 276 -13.08 -13.12 -35.05
CA ASP A 276 -12.11 -14.17 -34.66
C ASP A 276 -12.36 -15.58 -35.24
N LEU A 277 -13.41 -15.77 -36.06
CA LEU A 277 -13.63 -17.05 -36.72
C LEU A 277 -12.44 -17.55 -37.58
N PRO A 278 -11.56 -16.69 -38.15
CA PRO A 278 -10.38 -17.17 -38.87
C PRO A 278 -9.17 -17.54 -37.99
N ARG A 279 -9.08 -17.08 -36.72
CA ARG A 279 -7.86 -17.26 -35.89
C ARG A 279 -7.91 -18.43 -34.92
N LEU A 280 -9.06 -19.10 -34.80
CA LEU A 280 -9.23 -20.31 -33.97
C LEU A 280 -9.20 -21.61 -34.81
N ARG A 281 -8.80 -21.53 -36.09
CA ARG A 281 -8.70 -22.66 -37.02
C ARG A 281 -7.28 -22.97 -37.50
N GLU A 282 -6.27 -22.34 -36.91
CA GLU A 282 -4.84 -22.70 -37.06
C GLU A 282 -4.28 -23.14 -35.71
#